data_AF-A0AAU9IDS8-F1
#
_entry.id   AF-A0AAU9IDS8-F1
#
_cell.length_a   1.000
_cell.length_b   1.000
_cell.length_c   1.000
_cell.angle_alpha   90.00
_cell.angle_beta   90.00
_cell.angle_gamma   90.00
#
_symmetry.space_group_name_H-M   'P 1'
#
loop_
_entity.id
_entity.type
_entity.pdbx_description
1 polymer ?
#
loop_
_entity_poly.entity_id
_entity_poly.type
_entity_poly.pdbx_seq_one_letter_code
_entity_poly.pdbx_strand_id
1 'polypeptide(L)'
;MMVETKKMIESTVSKPDFDLRASIEDVIQEMIKAKDENPELIIPDKFLECYNSKEMLGFIACTYNYSAALFSIENRIEQQKSESKGKLSKKFSYTRNDGFLLESAAQEVAQSYGKLILNQWNFRQNYQSEQNFFETLIYFVVRVLKPAYSKNEIRILEEELNRLFRSTAFNISKRKHQQEDRFKRFPKLNVCKSKDQETIIRHIEYRNKVTRERLKKEKSSSCDMRPGYVKLSPYRALTARSPLIALLFPAPCDRVRIFEEKRKRRRLSMDLEVMK
;
A
#
# COMPACT_ATOMS: atom_id res chain seq x y z
N MET A 1 -26.20 12.55 0.42
CA MET A 1 -24.73 12.63 0.24
C MET A 1 -24.00 11.29 0.41
N MET A 2 -24.19 10.49 1.48
CA MET A 2 -23.52 9.16 1.60
C MET A 2 -24.00 8.10 0.59
N VAL A 3 -25.20 8.26 0.03
CA VAL A 3 -25.79 7.31 -0.93
C VAL A 3 -25.24 7.53 -2.36
N GLU A 4 -24.86 8.76 -2.69
CA GLU A 4 -24.33 9.11 -4.02
C GLU A 4 -22.86 8.72 -4.19
N THR A 5 -22.08 8.75 -3.09
CA THR A 5 -20.70 8.26 -3.10
C THR A 5 -20.59 6.75 -3.30
N LYS A 6 -21.59 5.96 -2.86
CA LYS A 6 -21.65 4.52 -3.16
C LYS A 6 -21.88 4.25 -4.65
N LYS A 7 -22.80 4.98 -5.29
CA LYS A 7 -23.11 4.80 -6.72
C LYS A 7 -21.98 5.21 -7.67
N MET A 8 -21.12 6.15 -7.29
CA MET A 8 -19.95 6.50 -8.12
C MET A 8 -18.84 5.44 -8.09
N ILE A 9 -18.68 4.71 -6.98
CA ILE A 9 -17.64 3.67 -6.83
C ILE A 9 -17.99 2.40 -7.64
N GLU A 10 -19.28 2.10 -7.82
CA GLU A 10 -19.74 0.91 -8.56
C GLU A 10 -19.50 0.98 -10.09
N SER A 11 -19.20 2.15 -10.65
CA SER A 11 -19.19 2.34 -12.11
C SER A 11 -17.82 2.27 -12.79
N THR A 12 -16.71 2.11 -12.06
CA THR A 12 -15.38 2.09 -12.69
C THR A 12 -14.45 1.01 -12.13
N VAL A 13 -14.20 0.01 -12.98
CA VAL A 13 -13.10 -0.98 -12.92
C VAL A 13 -13.19 -2.02 -11.79
N SER A 14 -14.34 -2.70 -11.70
CA SER A 14 -14.36 -4.11 -11.26
C SER A 14 -14.40 -4.96 -12.52
N LYS A 15 -13.55 -5.99 -12.65
CA LYS A 15 -13.90 -7.09 -13.56
C LYS A 15 -15.29 -7.60 -13.14
N PRO A 16 -16.19 -7.88 -14.09
CA PRO A 16 -17.57 -8.27 -13.76
C PRO A 16 -17.68 -9.59 -12.97
N ASP A 17 -16.61 -10.40 -12.93
CA ASP A 17 -16.64 -11.76 -12.34
C ASP A 17 -15.75 -11.95 -11.10
N PHE A 18 -15.32 -10.88 -10.40
CA PHE A 18 -14.53 -11.09 -9.18
C PHE A 18 -15.42 -11.48 -7.99
N ASP A 19 -15.44 -12.77 -7.66
CA ASP A 19 -16.04 -13.27 -6.43
C ASP A 19 -15.00 -13.32 -5.30
N LEU A 20 -15.16 -12.43 -4.33
CA LEU A 20 -14.30 -12.33 -3.16
C LEU A 20 -14.32 -13.61 -2.31
N ARG A 21 -15.46 -14.27 -2.16
CA ARG A 21 -15.56 -15.46 -1.32
C ARG A 21 -14.87 -16.66 -1.97
N ALA A 22 -15.13 -16.86 -3.26
CA ALA A 22 -14.42 -17.88 -4.03
C ALA A 22 -12.91 -17.67 -3.96
N SER A 23 -12.45 -16.43 -4.16
CA SER A 23 -11.02 -16.13 -4.10
C SER A 23 -10.40 -16.33 -2.72
N ILE A 24 -11.16 -16.19 -1.63
CA ILE A 24 -10.69 -16.48 -0.27
C ILE A 24 -10.46 -17.97 -0.09
N GLU A 25 -11.43 -18.79 -0.49
CA GLU A 25 -11.31 -20.24 -0.38
C GLU A 25 -10.17 -20.77 -1.25
N ASP A 26 -10.08 -20.32 -2.50
CA ASP A 26 -9.01 -20.72 -3.42
C ASP A 26 -7.62 -20.44 -2.83
N VAL A 27 -7.42 -19.25 -2.26
CA VAL A 27 -6.12 -18.86 -1.68
C VAL A 27 -5.80 -19.65 -0.41
N ILE A 28 -6.79 -19.95 0.44
CA ILE A 28 -6.55 -20.80 1.62
C ILE A 28 -6.16 -22.21 1.19
N GLN A 29 -6.84 -22.78 0.20
CA GLN A 29 -6.47 -24.10 -0.34
C GLN A 29 -5.05 -24.10 -0.92
N GLU A 30 -4.67 -23.05 -1.66
CA GLU A 30 -3.30 -22.87 -2.13
C GLU A 30 -2.29 -22.80 -0.98
N MET A 31 -2.61 -22.07 0.09
CA MET A 31 -1.73 -21.93 1.25
C MET A 31 -1.56 -23.23 2.02
N ILE A 32 -2.65 -23.99 2.24
CA ILE A 32 -2.61 -25.30 2.89
C ILE A 32 -1.77 -26.27 2.05
N LYS A 33 -2.03 -26.34 0.73
CA LYS A 33 -1.24 -27.17 -0.18
C LYS A 33 0.25 -26.81 -0.16
N ALA A 34 0.59 -25.51 -0.13
CA ALA A 34 1.97 -25.06 -0.04
C ALA A 34 2.64 -25.44 1.30
N LYS A 35 1.87 -25.52 2.40
CA LYS A 35 2.34 -26.01 3.70
C LYS A 35 2.54 -27.52 3.69
N ASP A 36 1.69 -28.26 2.99
CA ASP A 36 1.85 -29.71 2.83
C ASP A 36 3.09 -30.06 1.97
N GLU A 37 3.34 -29.27 0.92
CA GLU A 37 4.53 -29.41 0.08
C GLU A 37 5.82 -28.94 0.78
N ASN A 38 5.71 -27.93 1.66
CA ASN A 38 6.83 -27.39 2.43
C ASN A 38 6.47 -27.21 3.92
N PRO A 39 6.81 -28.19 4.77
CA PRO A 39 6.52 -28.15 6.21
C PRO A 39 7.20 -27.01 6.98
N GLU A 40 8.23 -26.36 6.42
CA GLU A 40 8.88 -25.20 7.05
C GLU A 40 8.02 -23.93 6.94
N LEU A 41 6.98 -23.95 6.10
CA LEU A 41 6.11 -22.79 5.89
C LEU A 41 5.18 -22.59 7.09
N ILE A 42 5.33 -21.45 7.75
CA ILE A 42 4.56 -21.13 8.95
C ILE A 42 3.23 -20.49 8.55
N ILE A 43 2.13 -21.22 8.78
CA ILE A 43 0.77 -20.66 8.82
C ILE A 43 0.29 -20.74 10.26
N PRO A 44 0.07 -19.59 10.94
CA PRO A 44 -0.41 -19.58 12.31
C PRO A 44 -1.81 -20.21 12.45
N ASP A 45 -2.01 -21.09 13.43
CA ASP A 45 -3.30 -21.77 13.61
C ASP A 45 -4.45 -20.79 13.87
N LYS A 46 -4.20 -19.75 14.66
CA LYS A 46 -5.17 -18.65 14.88
C LYS A 46 -5.60 -17.96 13.58
N PHE A 47 -4.72 -17.88 12.59
CA PHE A 47 -5.09 -17.34 11.29
C PHE A 47 -6.11 -18.27 10.60
N LEU A 48 -5.88 -19.58 10.64
CA LEU A 48 -6.81 -20.60 10.12
C LEU A 48 -8.15 -20.63 10.89
N GLU A 49 -8.15 -20.30 12.18
CA GLU A 49 -9.39 -20.20 12.96
C GLU A 49 -10.27 -19.01 12.54
N CYS A 50 -9.65 -17.94 12.01
CA CYS A 50 -10.36 -16.67 11.77
C CYS A 50 -10.46 -16.24 10.30
N TYR A 51 -9.83 -16.92 9.35
CA TYR A 51 -9.82 -16.48 7.95
C TYR A 51 -11.22 -16.32 7.34
N ASN A 52 -12.19 -17.16 7.76
CA ASN A 52 -13.58 -17.12 7.31
C ASN A 52 -14.52 -16.37 8.28
N SER A 53 -13.96 -15.67 9.26
CA SER A 53 -14.75 -14.84 10.18
C SER A 53 -15.41 -13.68 9.44
N LYS A 54 -16.54 -13.20 9.97
CA LYS A 54 -17.24 -12.02 9.42
C LYS A 54 -16.33 -10.80 9.43
N GLU A 55 -15.46 -10.68 10.42
CA GLU A 55 -14.49 -9.60 10.57
C GLU A 55 -13.40 -9.68 9.51
N MET A 56 -12.86 -10.87 9.21
CA MET A 56 -11.88 -11.04 8.13
C MET A 56 -12.51 -10.69 6.78
N LEU A 57 -13.70 -11.21 6.50
CA LEU A 57 -14.44 -10.90 5.27
C LEU A 57 -14.71 -9.39 5.13
N GLY A 58 -15.19 -8.75 6.21
CA GLY A 58 -15.42 -7.31 6.25
C GLY A 58 -14.12 -6.51 6.06
N PHE A 59 -13.01 -6.98 6.62
CA PHE A 59 -11.71 -6.36 6.47
C PHE A 59 -11.21 -6.42 5.02
N ILE A 60 -11.29 -7.59 4.38
CA ILE A 60 -10.85 -7.76 2.99
C ILE A 60 -11.76 -6.97 2.05
N ALA A 61 -13.08 -6.95 2.28
CA ALA A 61 -14.02 -6.16 1.49
C ALA A 61 -13.73 -4.65 1.57
N CYS A 62 -13.47 -4.11 2.77
CA CYS A 62 -13.03 -2.71 2.92
C CYS A 62 -11.72 -2.45 2.16
N THR A 63 -10.78 -3.40 2.21
CA THR A 63 -9.49 -3.29 1.53
C THR A 63 -9.64 -3.32 0.01
N TYR A 64 -10.54 -4.16 -0.51
CA TYR A 64 -10.93 -4.18 -1.91
C TYR A 64 -11.52 -2.84 -2.35
N ASN A 65 -12.47 -2.29 -1.60
CA ASN A 65 -13.09 -1.01 -1.92
C ASN A 65 -12.07 0.14 -1.93
N TYR A 66 -11.15 0.16 -0.97
CA TYR A 66 -10.05 1.13 -0.94
C TYR A 66 -9.15 1.03 -2.18
N SER A 67 -8.74 -0.20 -2.52
CA SER A 67 -7.86 -0.44 -3.66
C SER A 67 -8.56 -0.13 -4.99
N ALA A 68 -9.82 -0.53 -5.17
CA ALA A 68 -10.64 -0.17 -6.32
C ALA A 68 -10.75 1.36 -6.50
N ALA A 69 -11.02 2.10 -5.41
CA ALA A 69 -11.05 3.57 -5.45
C ALA A 69 -9.69 4.16 -5.85
N LEU A 70 -8.59 3.63 -5.30
CA LEU A 70 -7.24 4.05 -5.64
C LEU A 70 -6.94 3.82 -7.14
N PHE A 71 -7.21 2.63 -7.65
CA PHE A 71 -6.95 2.29 -9.05
C PHE A 71 -7.81 3.10 -10.01
N SER A 72 -9.10 3.34 -9.69
CA SER A 72 -9.95 4.23 -10.49
C SER A 72 -9.34 5.64 -10.62
N ILE A 73 -8.83 6.19 -9.51
CA ILE A 73 -8.17 7.51 -9.52
C ILE A 73 -6.85 7.46 -10.32
N GLU A 74 -6.02 6.43 -10.12
CA GLU A 74 -4.73 6.31 -10.80
C GLU A 74 -4.88 6.10 -12.31
N ASN A 75 -5.80 5.23 -12.73
CA ASN A 75 -6.12 4.99 -14.13
C ASN A 75 -6.61 6.27 -14.81
N ARG A 76 -7.48 7.05 -14.13
CA ARG A 76 -7.91 8.35 -14.64
C ARG A 76 -6.76 9.34 -14.80
N ILE A 77 -5.85 9.41 -13.82
CA ILE A 77 -4.66 10.27 -13.89
C ILE A 77 -3.72 9.83 -15.02
N GLU A 78 -3.57 8.52 -15.23
CA GLU A 78 -2.72 7.97 -16.30
C GLU A 78 -3.31 8.23 -17.69
N GLN A 79 -4.62 8.06 -17.87
CA GLN A 79 -5.33 8.42 -19.10
C GLN A 79 -5.11 9.90 -19.45
N GLN A 80 -5.32 10.81 -18.50
CA GLN A 80 -5.11 12.24 -18.70
C GLN A 80 -3.66 12.58 -19.08
N LYS A 81 -2.68 11.89 -18.48
CA LYS A 81 -1.25 12.03 -18.86
C LYS A 81 -0.99 11.55 -20.27
N SER A 82 -1.61 10.46 -20.70
CA SER A 82 -1.42 9.88 -22.02
C SER A 82 -1.98 10.78 -23.14
N GLU A 83 -3.15 11.38 -22.91
CA GLU A 83 -3.83 12.31 -23.84
C GLU A 83 -3.11 13.66 -23.97
N SER A 84 -2.35 14.07 -22.95
CA SER A 84 -1.76 15.41 -22.86
C SER A 84 -0.29 15.48 -23.25
N LYS A 85 0.30 14.42 -23.81
CA LYS A 85 1.72 14.36 -24.23
C LYS A 85 2.14 15.47 -25.23
N GLY A 86 1.22 16.31 -25.72
CA GLY A 86 1.48 17.45 -26.61
C GLY A 86 1.13 18.86 -26.09
N LYS A 87 0.62 19.05 -24.86
CA LYS A 87 0.25 20.39 -24.33
C LYS A 87 0.95 20.69 -23.01
N LEU A 88 1.37 21.94 -22.84
CA LEU A 88 2.08 22.49 -21.67
C LEU A 88 1.53 21.97 -20.32
N SER A 89 2.31 21.10 -19.67
CA SER A 89 2.43 20.83 -18.23
C SER A 89 1.26 21.28 -17.32
N LYS A 90 0.04 20.77 -17.51
CA LYS A 90 -0.89 20.68 -16.37
C LYS A 90 -0.35 19.61 -15.44
N LYS A 91 -0.15 19.94 -14.16
CA LYS A 91 0.22 18.95 -13.13
C LYS A 91 -0.96 17.99 -12.95
N PHE A 92 -0.88 16.81 -13.56
CA PHE A 92 -1.82 15.72 -13.31
C PHE A 92 -1.58 15.17 -11.90
N SER A 93 -2.41 15.59 -10.95
CA SER A 93 -2.34 15.19 -9.54
C SER A 93 -3.73 14.84 -9.01
N TYR A 94 -3.77 14.14 -7.88
CA TYR A 94 -5.02 13.90 -7.15
C TYR A 94 -5.79 15.20 -6.96
N THR A 95 -7.09 15.14 -7.23
CA THR A 95 -8.00 16.22 -6.86
C THR A 95 -8.24 16.21 -5.35
N ARG A 96 -8.80 17.29 -4.83
CA ARG A 96 -9.20 17.37 -3.42
C ARG A 96 -10.23 16.29 -3.06
N ASN A 97 -11.17 16.00 -3.96
CA ASN A 97 -12.21 14.99 -3.76
C ASN A 97 -11.61 13.58 -3.73
N ASP A 98 -10.60 13.32 -4.55
CA ASP A 98 -9.89 12.04 -4.56
C ASP A 98 -9.22 11.77 -3.21
N GLY A 99 -8.58 12.80 -2.63
CA GLY A 99 -7.98 12.71 -1.30
C GLY A 99 -9.01 12.38 -0.22
N PHE A 100 -10.19 13.00 -0.27
CA PHE A 100 -11.27 12.72 0.68
C PHE A 100 -11.83 11.30 0.53
N LEU A 101 -12.05 10.86 -0.72
CA LEU A 101 -12.52 9.51 -1.02
C LEU A 101 -11.56 8.46 -0.46
N LEU A 102 -10.26 8.62 -0.73
CA LEU A 102 -9.22 7.71 -0.24
C LEU A 102 -9.09 7.78 1.28
N GLU A 103 -9.17 8.96 1.89
CA GLU A 103 -9.12 9.12 3.35
C GLU A 103 -10.29 8.40 4.02
N SER A 104 -11.50 8.55 3.49
CA SER A 104 -12.70 7.86 4.00
C SER A 104 -12.57 6.33 3.86
N ALA A 105 -12.19 5.85 2.67
CA ALA A 105 -12.01 4.41 2.45
C ALA A 105 -10.89 3.83 3.33
N ALA A 106 -9.78 4.54 3.51
CA ALA A 106 -8.70 4.11 4.41
C ALA A 106 -9.14 4.10 5.89
N GLN A 107 -10.01 5.01 6.30
CA GLN A 107 -10.59 4.99 7.65
C GLN A 107 -11.48 3.75 7.86
N GLU A 108 -12.28 3.37 6.87
CA GLU A 108 -13.08 2.13 6.93
C GLU A 108 -12.18 0.89 7.04
N VAL A 109 -11.11 0.83 6.24
CA VAL A 109 -10.09 -0.24 6.34
C VAL A 109 -9.48 -0.26 7.73
N ALA A 110 -9.08 0.90 8.26
CA ALA A 110 -8.47 1.01 9.58
C ALA A 110 -9.43 0.56 10.70
N GLN A 111 -10.70 0.95 10.65
CA GLN A 111 -11.72 0.51 11.60
C GLN A 111 -11.97 -1.00 11.54
N SER A 112 -12.08 -1.55 10.33
CA SER A 112 -12.28 -2.99 10.13
C SER A 112 -11.06 -3.79 10.61
N TYR A 113 -9.85 -3.28 10.34
CA TYR A 113 -8.60 -3.83 10.87
C TYR A 113 -8.54 -3.79 12.39
N GLY A 114 -8.96 -2.68 13.01
CA GLY A 114 -9.05 -2.56 14.47
C GLY A 114 -10.00 -3.59 15.07
N LYS A 115 -11.18 -3.80 14.47
CA LYS A 115 -12.13 -4.84 14.91
C LYS A 115 -11.54 -6.24 14.78
N LEU A 116 -10.88 -6.53 13.66
CA LEU A 116 -10.20 -7.81 13.44
C LEU A 116 -9.17 -8.06 14.54
N ILE A 117 -8.28 -7.10 14.82
CA ILE A 117 -7.24 -7.27 15.86
C ILE A 117 -7.85 -7.42 17.25
N LEU A 118 -8.85 -6.62 17.61
CA LEU A 118 -9.48 -6.67 18.93
C LEU A 118 -10.17 -8.01 19.18
N ASN A 119 -10.81 -8.59 18.16
CA ASN A 119 -11.39 -9.93 18.28
C ASN A 119 -10.33 -11.03 18.40
N GLN A 120 -9.12 -10.78 17.90
CA GLN A 120 -7.99 -11.70 17.96
C GLN A 120 -7.05 -11.43 19.15
N TRP A 121 -7.38 -10.47 20.04
CA TRP A 121 -6.54 -9.89 21.10
C TRP A 121 -5.98 -10.87 22.15
N ASN A 122 -6.31 -12.16 22.09
CA ASN A 122 -5.67 -13.21 22.87
C ASN A 122 -4.20 -13.49 22.43
N PHE A 123 -3.50 -12.51 21.83
CA PHE A 123 -2.13 -12.61 21.31
C PHE A 123 -1.01 -12.55 22.37
N ARG A 124 -1.34 -12.45 23.67
CA ARG A 124 -0.41 -12.21 24.80
C ARG A 124 0.76 -13.21 24.99
N GLN A 125 1.00 -14.15 24.09
CA GLN A 125 1.88 -15.29 24.33
C GLN A 125 3.26 -15.18 23.62
N ASN A 126 3.43 -14.49 22.48
CA ASN A 126 4.75 -14.38 21.82
C ASN A 126 4.81 -13.33 20.68
N TYR A 127 5.78 -12.41 20.72
CA TYR A 127 6.05 -11.41 19.65
C TYR A 127 6.23 -12.05 18.26
N GLN A 128 6.93 -13.19 18.19
CA GLN A 128 7.15 -13.89 16.92
C GLN A 128 5.85 -14.41 16.31
N SER A 129 4.93 -14.90 17.15
CA SER A 129 3.63 -15.41 16.69
C SER A 129 2.75 -14.30 16.15
N GLU A 130 2.78 -13.11 16.78
CA GLU A 130 2.09 -11.92 16.30
C GLU A 130 2.66 -11.48 14.96
N GLN A 131 3.99 -11.39 14.86
CA GLN A 131 4.64 -11.04 13.61
C GLN A 131 4.24 -12.01 12.49
N ASN A 132 4.33 -13.32 12.72
CA ASN A 132 3.93 -14.32 11.72
C ASN A 132 2.46 -14.19 11.32
N PHE A 133 1.55 -13.89 12.26
CA PHE A 133 0.14 -13.62 11.97
C PHE A 133 -0.03 -12.41 11.05
N PHE A 134 0.58 -11.27 11.37
CA PHE A 134 0.46 -10.06 10.55
C PHE A 134 1.09 -10.22 9.17
N GLU A 135 2.23 -10.92 9.07
CA GLU A 135 2.85 -11.24 7.78
C GLU A 135 1.93 -12.13 6.93
N THR A 136 1.34 -13.16 7.55
CA THR A 136 0.38 -14.05 6.89
C THR A 136 -0.86 -13.28 6.45
N LEU A 137 -1.39 -12.37 7.28
CA LEU A 137 -2.54 -11.54 6.95
C LEU A 137 -2.26 -10.64 5.74
N ILE A 138 -1.14 -9.93 5.72
CA ILE A 138 -0.76 -9.05 4.60
C ILE A 138 -0.62 -9.88 3.32
N TYR A 139 0.09 -11.00 3.39
CA TYR A 139 0.27 -11.92 2.27
C TYR A 139 -1.09 -12.41 1.75
N PHE A 140 -1.95 -12.88 2.65
CA PHE A 140 -3.26 -13.41 2.33
C PHE A 140 -4.14 -12.37 1.61
N VAL A 141 -4.26 -11.17 2.17
CA VAL A 141 -5.07 -10.09 1.59
C VAL A 141 -4.57 -9.74 0.18
N VAL A 142 -3.26 -9.63 -0.02
CA VAL A 142 -2.68 -9.41 -1.35
C VAL A 142 -3.09 -10.52 -2.32
N ARG A 143 -2.97 -11.79 -1.90
CA ARG A 143 -3.27 -12.95 -2.75
C ARG A 143 -4.75 -13.03 -3.11
N VAL A 144 -5.64 -12.78 -2.15
CA VAL A 144 -7.09 -12.76 -2.36
C VAL A 144 -7.51 -11.66 -3.33
N LEU A 145 -6.88 -10.50 -3.25
CA LEU A 145 -7.23 -9.38 -4.12
C LEU A 145 -6.57 -9.47 -5.51
N LYS A 146 -5.52 -10.29 -5.65
CA LYS A 146 -4.72 -10.40 -6.88
C LYS A 146 -5.55 -10.70 -8.14
N PRO A 147 -6.56 -11.61 -8.16
CA PRO A 147 -7.33 -11.92 -9.37
C PRO A 147 -8.14 -10.74 -9.91
N ALA A 148 -8.52 -9.80 -9.04
CA ALA A 148 -9.29 -8.62 -9.39
C ALA A 148 -8.51 -7.60 -10.25
N TYR A 149 -7.17 -7.67 -10.23
CA TYR A 149 -6.31 -6.67 -10.84
C TYR A 149 -5.44 -7.20 -11.98
N SER A 150 -5.00 -6.32 -12.87
CA SER A 150 -4.03 -6.64 -13.93
C SER A 150 -2.60 -6.79 -13.39
N LYS A 151 -1.70 -7.39 -14.18
CA LYS A 151 -0.29 -7.61 -13.78
C LYS A 151 0.43 -6.33 -13.35
N ASN A 152 0.13 -5.19 -13.98
CA ASN A 152 0.74 -3.91 -13.64
C ASN A 152 0.17 -3.33 -12.35
N GLU A 153 -1.14 -3.50 -12.13
CA GLU A 153 -1.84 -3.03 -10.94
C GLU A 153 -1.48 -3.87 -9.70
N ILE A 154 -1.20 -5.18 -9.86
CA ILE A 154 -0.76 -6.05 -8.76
C ILE A 154 0.49 -5.50 -8.07
N ARG A 155 1.45 -4.97 -8.84
CA ARG A 155 2.66 -4.35 -8.28
C ARG A 155 2.31 -3.17 -7.37
N ILE A 156 1.38 -2.32 -7.80
CA ILE A 156 0.92 -1.15 -7.07
C ILE A 156 0.12 -1.57 -5.82
N LEU A 157 -0.73 -2.59 -5.95
CA LEU A 157 -1.50 -3.17 -4.85
C LEU A 157 -0.56 -3.66 -3.74
N GLU A 158 0.44 -4.46 -4.09
CA GLU A 158 1.43 -4.97 -3.14
C GLU A 158 2.18 -3.85 -2.42
N GLU A 159 2.64 -2.85 -3.17
CA GLU A 159 3.32 -1.68 -2.60
C GLU A 159 2.38 -0.89 -1.68
N GLU A 160 1.12 -0.71 -2.06
CA GLU A 160 0.17 0.07 -1.28
C GLU A 160 -0.29 -0.63 -0.01
N LEU A 161 -0.57 -1.94 -0.06
CA LEU A 161 -0.91 -2.70 1.14
C LEU A 161 0.28 -2.74 2.10
N ASN A 162 1.49 -2.99 1.60
CA ASN A 162 2.70 -2.90 2.45
C ASN A 162 2.84 -1.51 3.09
N ARG A 163 2.54 -0.43 2.35
CA ARG A 163 2.55 0.92 2.90
C ARG A 163 1.49 1.10 3.98
N LEU A 164 0.25 0.66 3.76
CA LEU A 164 -0.85 0.80 4.71
C LEU A 164 -0.58 0.05 6.02
N PHE A 165 -0.04 -1.17 5.93
CA PHE A 165 0.21 -1.99 7.11
C PHE A 165 1.52 -1.62 7.83
N ARG A 166 2.60 -1.26 7.11
CA ARG A 166 3.94 -1.09 7.71
C ARG A 166 4.48 0.33 7.71
N SER A 167 3.97 1.22 6.86
CA SER A 167 4.48 2.56 6.48
C SER A 167 5.27 2.61 5.18
N THR A 168 5.43 3.84 4.65
CA THR A 168 6.26 4.14 3.48
C THR A 168 7.73 3.75 3.70
N ALA A 169 8.24 3.81 4.94
CA ALA A 169 9.65 3.55 5.24
C ALA A 169 9.98 2.04 5.19
N PHE A 170 9.02 1.22 5.60
CA PHE A 170 9.17 -0.22 5.71
C PHE A 170 8.46 -0.98 4.58
N ASN A 171 8.22 -0.32 3.45
CA ASN A 171 7.62 -0.94 2.27
C ASN A 171 8.62 -1.89 1.60
N ILE A 172 8.52 -3.18 1.91
CA ILE A 172 9.44 -4.22 1.40
C ILE A 172 9.24 -4.42 -0.11
N SER A 173 7.99 -4.49 -0.56
CA SER A 173 7.66 -4.67 -1.99
C SER A 173 8.26 -3.56 -2.85
N LYS A 174 8.10 -2.29 -2.45
CA LYS A 174 8.69 -1.17 -3.19
C LYS A 174 10.21 -1.29 -3.30
N ARG A 175 10.89 -1.64 -2.20
CA ARG A 175 12.35 -1.83 -2.19
C ARG A 175 12.79 -2.98 -3.08
N LYS A 176 12.08 -4.11 -3.02
CA LYS A 176 12.35 -5.30 -3.85
C LYS A 176 12.19 -4.97 -5.33
N HIS A 177 11.08 -4.33 -5.72
CA HIS A 177 10.86 -3.96 -7.11
C HIS A 177 11.88 -2.95 -7.63
N GLN A 178 12.24 -1.94 -6.83
CA GLN A 178 13.31 -0.99 -7.19
C GLN A 178 14.65 -1.70 -7.39
N GLN A 179 14.95 -2.70 -6.55
CA GLN A 179 16.15 -3.50 -6.65
C GLN A 179 16.15 -4.38 -7.92
N GLU A 180 15.03 -5.03 -8.22
CA GLU A 180 14.85 -5.81 -9.46
C GLU A 180 14.99 -4.94 -10.71
N ASP A 181 14.36 -3.76 -10.73
CA ASP A 181 14.47 -2.81 -11.84
C ASP A 181 15.91 -2.32 -12.01
N ARG A 182 16.63 -2.11 -10.90
CA ARG A 182 18.05 -1.78 -10.92
C ARG A 182 18.90 -2.91 -11.49
N PHE A 183 18.62 -4.17 -11.12
CA PHE A 183 19.33 -5.32 -11.67
C PHE A 183 19.04 -5.54 -13.16
N LYS A 184 17.81 -5.30 -13.62
CA LYS A 184 17.49 -5.32 -15.06
C LYS A 184 18.28 -4.28 -15.84
N ARG A 185 18.41 -3.07 -15.30
CA ARG A 185 19.18 -1.97 -15.93
C ARG A 185 20.69 -2.19 -15.86
N PHE A 186 21.16 -2.84 -14.79
CA PHE A 186 22.57 -3.08 -14.54
C PHE A 186 22.81 -4.55 -14.14
N PRO A 187 22.77 -5.50 -15.10
CA PRO A 187 22.87 -6.93 -14.80
C PRO A 187 24.19 -7.31 -14.11
N LYS A 188 25.26 -6.57 -14.40
CA LYS A 188 26.60 -6.73 -13.81
C LYS A 188 26.74 -6.18 -12.39
N LEU A 189 25.66 -5.72 -11.74
CA LEU A 189 25.64 -5.38 -10.31
C LEU A 189 25.21 -6.54 -9.41
N ASN A 190 24.78 -7.68 -10.01
CA ASN A 190 24.53 -8.90 -9.24
C ASN A 190 25.78 -9.28 -8.46
N VAL A 191 25.59 -9.63 -7.18
CA VAL A 191 26.69 -9.89 -6.24
C VAL A 191 27.69 -10.86 -6.90
N CYS A 192 28.92 -10.39 -7.10
CA CYS A 192 29.99 -11.24 -7.62
C CYS A 192 30.22 -12.34 -6.58
N LYS A 193 29.82 -13.58 -6.89
CA LYS A 193 30.08 -14.74 -6.02
C LYS A 193 31.53 -15.22 -6.13
N SER A 194 32.31 -14.62 -7.04
CA SER A 194 33.72 -14.90 -7.24
C SER A 194 34.57 -14.30 -6.12
N LYS A 195 35.53 -15.09 -5.62
CA LYS A 195 36.56 -14.63 -4.66
C LYS A 195 37.80 -14.06 -5.33
N ASP A 196 37.86 -14.06 -6.65
CA ASP A 196 39.04 -13.67 -7.40
C ASP A 196 39.26 -12.14 -7.39
N GLN A 197 40.47 -11.71 -7.03
CA GLN A 197 40.79 -10.29 -6.76
C GLN A 197 40.57 -9.41 -7.98
N GLU A 198 40.93 -9.87 -9.18
CA GLU A 198 40.71 -9.10 -10.41
C GLU A 198 39.22 -8.89 -10.71
N THR A 199 38.41 -9.94 -10.50
CA THR A 199 36.96 -9.83 -10.69
C THR A 199 36.33 -8.86 -9.68
N ILE A 200 36.83 -8.84 -8.44
CA ILE A 200 36.40 -7.88 -7.40
C ILE A 200 36.77 -6.44 -7.80
N ILE A 201 38.01 -6.20 -8.25
CA ILE A 201 38.49 -4.88 -8.67
C ILE A 201 37.64 -4.36 -9.85
N ARG A 202 37.43 -5.17 -10.89
CA ARG A 202 36.56 -4.80 -12.03
C ARG A 202 35.13 -4.51 -11.58
N HIS A 203 34.61 -5.22 -10.58
CA HIS A 203 33.29 -4.96 -10.00
C HIS A 203 33.23 -3.63 -9.23
N ILE A 204 34.29 -3.29 -8.48
CA ILE A 204 34.41 -2.04 -7.74
C ILE A 204 34.49 -0.87 -8.74
N GLU A 205 35.33 -0.96 -9.76
CA GLU A 205 35.45 0.04 -10.81
C GLU A 205 34.12 0.26 -11.54
N TYR A 206 33.42 -0.83 -11.87
CA TYR A 206 32.11 -0.73 -12.51
C TYR A 206 31.05 -0.10 -11.59
N ARG A 207 31.03 -0.45 -10.29
CA ARG A 207 30.17 0.22 -9.29
C ARG A 207 30.43 1.72 -9.20
N ASN A 208 31.68 2.14 -9.35
CA ASN A 208 32.05 3.56 -9.34
C ASN A 208 31.67 4.27 -10.66
N LYS A 209 31.65 3.55 -11.79
CA LYS A 209 31.16 4.04 -13.09
C LYS A 209 29.65 4.14 -13.19
N VAL A 210 28.91 3.28 -12.48
CA VAL A 210 27.46 3.45 -12.33
C VAL A 210 27.28 4.75 -11.55
N THR A 211 26.76 5.77 -12.22
CA THR A 211 26.40 7.04 -11.59
C THR A 211 25.66 6.70 -10.32
N ARG A 212 26.17 7.15 -9.16
CA ARG A 212 25.36 7.15 -7.95
C ARG A 212 24.16 8.01 -8.33
N GLU A 213 23.08 7.39 -8.78
CA GLU A 213 21.79 8.03 -8.92
C GLU A 213 21.48 8.47 -7.50
N ARG A 214 21.97 9.66 -7.12
CA ARG A 214 21.66 10.34 -5.88
C ARG A 214 20.16 10.26 -5.84
N LEU A 215 19.60 9.36 -5.03
CA LEU A 215 18.17 9.01 -4.92
C LEU A 215 17.39 10.09 -5.65
N LYS A 216 17.22 9.93 -6.98
CA LYS A 216 16.65 11.02 -7.79
C LYS A 216 15.33 11.21 -7.10
N LYS A 217 15.16 12.32 -6.34
CA LYS A 217 13.98 12.55 -5.52
C LYS A 217 12.85 12.23 -6.48
N GLU A 218 12.17 11.10 -6.29
CA GLU A 218 11.13 10.65 -7.20
C GLU A 218 10.26 11.89 -7.34
N LYS A 219 10.26 12.51 -8.53
CA LYS A 219 9.62 13.82 -8.76
C LYS A 219 8.25 13.69 -8.14
N SER A 220 8.03 14.38 -7.01
CA SER A 220 6.95 14.14 -6.05
C SER A 220 5.83 13.35 -6.69
N SER A 221 5.90 12.02 -6.62
CA SER A 221 4.79 11.20 -7.09
C SER A 221 3.61 11.69 -6.29
N SER A 222 2.45 11.78 -6.94
CA SER A 222 1.21 12.35 -6.41
C SER A 222 0.74 11.75 -5.07
N CYS A 223 1.48 10.76 -4.55
CA CYS A 223 1.44 10.11 -3.24
C CYS A 223 1.23 11.01 -2.01
N ASP A 224 1.52 12.32 -2.07
CA ASP A 224 1.32 13.23 -0.93
C ASP A 224 -0.14 13.30 -0.45
N MET A 225 -1.10 12.96 -1.31
CA MET A 225 -2.53 12.92 -1.02
C MET A 225 -3.02 11.54 -0.53
N ARG A 226 -2.15 10.52 -0.48
CA ARG A 226 -2.53 9.20 0.07
C ARG A 226 -2.64 9.28 1.60
N PRO A 227 -3.65 8.62 2.20
CA PRO A 227 -3.85 8.67 3.65
C PRO A 227 -2.62 8.17 4.42
N GLY A 228 -2.19 8.95 5.41
CA GLY A 228 -1.03 8.62 6.23
C GLY A 228 0.31 8.61 5.47
N TYR A 229 0.39 9.21 4.28
CA TYR A 229 1.67 9.32 3.58
C TYR A 229 2.62 10.26 4.32
N VAL A 230 3.81 9.75 4.62
CA VAL A 230 4.90 10.50 5.24
C VAL A 230 6.08 10.54 4.29
N LYS A 231 6.51 11.76 3.93
CA LYS A 231 7.77 11.96 3.20
C LYS A 231 8.93 11.42 4.04
N LEU A 232 9.68 10.50 3.45
CA LEU A 232 10.79 9.83 4.11
C LEU A 232 11.91 10.83 4.39
N SER A 233 12.13 11.10 5.67
CA SER A 233 13.41 11.57 6.20
C SER A 233 13.94 10.50 7.16
N PRO A 234 15.27 10.38 7.37
CA PRO A 234 15.84 9.37 8.27
C PRO A 234 15.20 9.39 9.66
N TYR A 235 14.98 10.57 10.22
CA TYR A 235 14.32 10.74 11.52
C TYR A 235 12.83 10.35 11.50
N ARG A 236 12.10 10.70 10.44
CA ARG A 236 10.68 10.30 10.30
C ARG A 236 10.51 8.82 9.98
N ALA A 237 11.51 8.17 9.40
CA ALA A 237 11.47 6.73 9.13
C ALA A 237 11.52 5.93 10.44
N LEU A 238 12.33 6.35 11.42
CA LEU A 238 12.45 5.66 12.71
C LEU A 238 11.17 5.76 13.56
N THR A 239 10.44 6.86 13.42
CA THR A 239 9.17 7.09 14.12
C THR A 239 7.95 6.78 13.25
N ALA A 240 8.16 6.21 12.07
CA ALA A 240 7.09 5.91 11.13
C ALA A 240 6.20 4.80 11.68
N ARG A 241 4.90 5.09 11.74
CA ARG A 241 3.87 4.13 12.08
C ARG A 241 3.12 3.70 10.84
N SER A 242 2.51 2.52 10.92
CA SER A 242 1.47 2.07 10.00
C SER A 242 0.40 3.15 9.80
N PRO A 243 0.07 3.54 8.57
CA PRO A 243 -1.08 4.40 8.26
C PRO A 243 -2.39 3.93 8.90
N LEU A 244 -2.67 2.63 8.93
CA LEU A 244 -3.88 2.11 9.58
C LEU A 244 -3.89 2.43 11.08
N ILE A 245 -2.77 2.20 11.75
CA ILE A 245 -2.63 2.52 13.17
C ILE A 245 -2.64 4.05 13.41
N ALA A 246 -2.05 4.84 12.51
CA ALA A 246 -2.10 6.31 12.57
C ALA A 246 -3.53 6.87 12.46
N LEU A 247 -4.37 6.23 11.65
CA LEU A 247 -5.78 6.60 11.52
C LEU A 247 -6.60 6.21 12.76
N LEU A 248 -6.32 5.07 13.39
CA LEU A 248 -7.00 4.63 14.62
C LEU A 248 -6.56 5.43 15.85
N PHE A 249 -5.25 5.64 16.02
CA PHE A 249 -4.66 6.18 17.24
C PHE A 249 -3.68 7.33 16.94
N PRO A 250 -4.16 8.47 16.43
CA PRO A 250 -3.27 9.52 15.93
C PRO A 250 -2.31 10.02 17.02
N ALA A 251 -1.02 10.10 16.70
CA ALA A 251 -0.02 10.64 17.63
C ALA A 251 -0.31 12.13 17.91
N PRO A 252 0.25 12.73 18.99
CA PRO A 252 0.12 14.17 19.23
C PRO A 252 0.46 15.03 18.00
N CYS A 253 1.55 14.69 17.28
CA CYS A 253 1.94 15.39 16.06
C CYS A 253 0.91 15.23 14.93
N ASP A 254 0.31 14.05 14.78
CA ASP A 254 -0.75 13.82 13.79
C ASP A 254 -2.00 14.62 14.14
N ARG A 255 -2.37 14.68 15.42
CA ARG A 255 -3.51 15.49 15.90
C ARG A 255 -3.32 16.97 15.60
N VAL A 256 -2.13 17.51 15.85
CA VAL A 256 -1.80 18.91 15.51
C VAL A 256 -1.89 19.13 14.01
N ARG A 257 -1.34 18.22 13.20
CA ARG A 257 -1.43 18.30 11.73
C ARG A 257 -2.88 18.27 11.24
N ILE A 258 -3.69 17.32 11.72
CA ILE A 258 -5.12 17.22 11.38
C ILE A 258 -5.84 18.50 11.78
N PHE A 259 -5.52 19.06 12.95
CA PHE A 259 -6.08 20.32 13.41
C PHE A 259 -5.70 21.50 12.50
N GLU A 260 -4.43 21.61 12.09
CA GLU A 260 -3.97 22.62 11.13
C GLU A 260 -4.64 22.48 9.76
N GLU A 261 -4.77 21.26 9.26
CA GLU A 261 -5.46 20.98 8.00
C GLU A 261 -6.94 21.37 8.10
N LYS A 262 -7.63 21.04 9.21
CA LYS A 262 -9.01 21.48 9.46
C LYS A 262 -9.12 23.01 9.57
N ARG A 263 -8.16 23.67 10.23
CA ARG A 263 -8.11 25.14 10.33
C ARG A 263 -7.93 25.79 8.97
N LYS A 264 -7.01 25.29 8.14
CA LYS A 264 -6.82 25.75 6.75
C LYS A 264 -8.09 25.54 5.92
N ARG A 265 -8.77 24.40 6.07
CA ARG A 265 -10.05 24.12 5.40
C ARG A 265 -11.13 25.15 5.74
N ARG A 266 -11.26 25.52 7.03
CA ARG A 266 -12.25 26.53 7.48
C ARG A 266 -11.96 27.94 6.95
N ARG A 267 -10.68 28.33 6.87
CA ARG A 267 -10.31 29.62 6.27
C ARG A 267 -10.69 29.70 4.80
N LEU A 268 -10.31 28.66 4.03
CA LEU A 268 -10.63 28.60 2.60
C LEU A 268 -12.14 28.59 2.32
N SER A 269 -12.96 27.97 3.18
CA SER A 269 -14.42 28.02 3.00
C SER A 269 -15.00 29.39 3.29
N MET A 270 -14.49 30.10 4.32
CA MET A 270 -14.90 31.47 4.62
C MET A 270 -14.51 32.44 3.50
N ASP A 271 -13.30 32.32 2.95
CA ASP A 271 -12.85 33.18 1.85
C ASP A 271 -13.71 33.02 0.58
N LEU A 272 -14.24 31.81 0.34
CA LEU A 272 -15.17 31.50 -0.75
C LEU A 272 -16.60 32.03 -0.53
N GLU A 273 -17.03 32.18 0.72
CA GLU A 273 -18.33 32.78 1.07
C GLU A 273 -18.28 34.30 1.02
N VAL A 274 -17.15 34.92 1.35
CA VAL A 274 -16.97 36.39 1.28
C VAL A 274 -16.81 36.90 -0.16
N MET A 275 -16.45 36.02 -1.10
CA MET A 275 -16.33 36.35 -2.54
C MET A 275 -17.60 36.11 -3.36
N LYS A 276 -18.67 35.61 -2.74
CA LYS A 276 -20.00 35.43 -3.37
C LYS A 276 -20.95 36.53 -2.93
#